data_AF-A0A7J0GQW1-F1
#
_entry.id   AF-A0A7J0GQW1-F1
#
_cell.length_a   1.000
_cell.length_b   1.000
_cell.length_c   1.000
_cell.angle_alpha   90.00
_cell.angle_beta   90.00
_cell.angle_gamma   90.00
#
_symmetry.space_group_name_H-M   'P 1'
#
loop_
_entity.id
_entity.type
_entity.pdbx_description
1 polymer ?
#
loop_
_entity_poly.entity_id
_entity_poly.type
_entity_poly.pdbx_seq_one_letter_code
_entity_poly.pdbx_strand_id
1 'polypeptide(L)'
;MEMLFGGRYVLLLMSLFSIYCGLIYNEFFSVPYHIFGGSAYKCRDATCSDAYSVGLVKYRDPYPFGVDPSWRGSRSELPFLNSLKMKMSILLGITQMNVGIILSYFNARFFRSSLDIRYQFVPQLIFLNSLFGYLSLLIVIKWCTGSRADLYHVMIYMFLSPFEDLGENQLFTGQKLLQIILLLLAVIAVPWMLFPKPFILKKLHSEQSDHEGILFQLDGEIRILLMWTELKRDDNFAP
;
A
#
# COMPACT_ATOMS: atom_id res chain seq x y z
N MET A 1 -9.98 24.66 24.62
CA MET A 1 -9.81 25.72 23.60
C MET A 1 -8.41 25.71 23.00
N GLU A 2 -7.34 25.51 23.78
CA GLU A 2 -5.95 25.53 23.27
C GLU A 2 -5.64 24.50 22.18
N MET A 3 -6.05 23.23 22.35
CA MET A 3 -5.82 22.19 21.33
C MET A 3 -6.54 22.51 19.99
N LEU A 4 -7.73 23.08 20.08
CA LEU A 4 -8.58 23.40 18.92
C LEU A 4 -8.05 24.62 18.17
N PHE A 5 -7.56 25.63 18.90
CA PHE A 5 -6.90 26.79 18.31
C PHE A 5 -5.52 26.44 17.73
N GLY A 6 -4.78 25.53 18.36
CA GLY A 6 -3.51 25.00 17.84
C GLY A 6 -3.69 24.20 16.54
N GLY A 7 -4.76 23.40 16.44
CA GLY A 7 -5.09 22.58 15.28
C GLY A 7 -5.89 23.28 14.17
N ARG A 8 -6.07 24.61 14.22
CA ARG A 8 -6.96 25.37 13.31
C ARG A 8 -6.74 25.09 11.81
N TYR A 9 -5.48 24.92 11.38
CA TYR A 9 -5.16 24.62 9.98
C TYR A 9 -5.48 23.17 9.60
N VAL A 10 -5.34 22.23 10.54
CA VAL A 10 -5.73 20.82 10.32
C VAL A 10 -7.24 20.73 10.17
N LEU A 11 -8.01 21.41 11.04
CA LEU A 11 -9.47 21.46 10.95
C LEU A 11 -9.95 22.09 9.64
N LEU A 12 -9.28 23.16 9.18
CA LEU A 12 -9.57 23.80 7.90
C LEU A 12 -9.30 22.85 6.72
N LEU A 13 -8.19 22.12 6.72
CA LEU A 13 -7.88 21.16 5.66
C LEU A 13 -8.84 19.96 5.68
N MET A 14 -9.18 19.45 6.87
CA MET A 14 -10.16 18.37 7.02
C MET A 14 -11.54 18.78 6.50
N SER A 15 -11.99 20.01 6.76
CA SER A 15 -13.27 20.50 6.25
C SER A 15 -13.28 20.67 4.74
N LEU A 16 -12.22 21.24 4.14
CA LEU A 16 -12.11 21.37 2.68
C LEU A 16 -12.10 20.02 1.96
N PHE A 17 -11.33 19.04 2.46
CA PHE A 17 -11.32 17.70 1.87
C PHE A 17 -12.64 16.95 2.08
N SER A 18 -13.31 17.16 3.22
CA SER A 18 -14.65 16.61 3.46
C SER A 18 -15.67 17.16 2.46
N ILE A 19 -15.65 18.47 2.20
CA ILE A 19 -16.51 19.11 1.18
C ILE A 19 -16.23 18.51 -0.21
N TYR A 20 -14.95 18.38 -0.59
CA TYR A 20 -14.58 17.75 -1.87
C TYR A 20 -15.09 16.30 -2.00
N CYS A 21 -14.91 15.48 -0.97
CA CYS A 21 -15.43 14.12 -0.95
C CYS A 21 -16.96 14.08 -1.00
N GLY A 22 -17.65 14.99 -0.29
CA GLY A 22 -19.11 15.13 -0.34
C GLY A 22 -19.61 15.45 -1.75
N LEU A 23 -18.91 16.32 -2.48
CA LEU A 23 -19.19 16.62 -3.89
C LEU A 23 -18.94 15.41 -4.80
N ILE A 24 -17.89 14.63 -4.59
CA ILE A 24 -17.64 13.38 -5.35
C ILE A 24 -18.78 12.38 -5.13
N TYR A 25 -19.23 12.18 -3.89
CA TYR A 25 -20.35 11.28 -3.58
C TYR A 25 -21.71 11.87 -3.95
N ASN A 26 -21.74 13.13 -4.41
CA ASN A 26 -22.94 13.91 -4.72
C ASN A 26 -23.98 13.82 -3.59
N GLU A 27 -23.52 14.05 -2.35
CA GLU A 27 -24.34 13.98 -1.15
C GLU A 27 -24.16 15.24 -0.31
N PHE A 28 -25.25 15.97 -0.09
CA PHE A 28 -25.29 17.11 0.82
C PHE A 28 -26.50 16.96 1.74
N PHE A 29 -26.25 16.82 3.04
CA PHE A 29 -27.28 16.45 4.04
C PHE A 29 -28.13 15.23 3.64
N SER A 30 -27.50 14.21 3.05
CA SER A 30 -28.17 13.00 2.53
C SER A 30 -29.11 13.22 1.33
N VAL A 31 -29.09 14.41 0.71
CA VAL A 31 -29.88 14.73 -0.48
C VAL A 31 -28.98 14.79 -1.72
N PRO A 32 -29.37 14.13 -2.84
CA PRO A 32 -28.66 14.22 -4.11
C PRO A 32 -28.95 15.54 -4.85
N TYR A 33 -27.96 16.07 -5.57
CA TYR A 33 -28.14 17.27 -6.39
C TYR A 33 -27.80 17.02 -7.88
N HIS A 34 -28.57 17.64 -8.78
CA HIS A 34 -28.36 17.59 -10.23
C HIS A 34 -27.49 18.77 -10.74
N ILE A 35 -26.31 18.95 -10.14
CA ILE A 35 -25.47 20.15 -10.37
C ILE A 35 -24.85 20.19 -11.77
N PHE A 36 -24.44 19.05 -12.32
CA PHE A 36 -23.67 18.96 -13.56
C PHE A 36 -24.46 18.39 -14.75
N GLY A 37 -25.80 18.44 -14.68
CA GLY A 37 -26.70 18.07 -15.77
C GLY A 37 -27.65 16.92 -15.45
N GLY A 38 -28.25 16.36 -16.50
CA GLY A 38 -29.17 15.23 -16.38
C GLY A 38 -28.44 13.92 -16.07
N SER A 39 -29.11 13.03 -15.34
CA SER A 39 -28.61 11.68 -15.03
C SER A 39 -28.31 10.87 -16.31
N ALA A 40 -27.27 10.03 -16.23
CA ALA A 40 -26.91 9.03 -17.22
C ALA A 40 -27.92 7.88 -17.31
N TYR A 41 -28.74 7.71 -16.27
CA TYR A 41 -29.74 6.66 -16.17
C TYR A 41 -31.15 7.21 -16.28
N LYS A 42 -31.98 6.52 -17.06
CA LYS A 42 -33.40 6.82 -17.19
C LYS A 42 -34.22 5.55 -17.10
N CYS A 43 -35.47 5.74 -16.69
CA CYS A 43 -36.49 4.71 -16.81
C CYS A 43 -36.86 4.50 -18.27
N ARG A 44 -37.00 3.24 -18.67
CA ARG A 44 -37.42 2.84 -20.01
C ARG A 44 -38.90 3.15 -20.28
N ASP A 45 -39.75 3.03 -19.25
CA ASP A 45 -41.19 3.30 -19.30
C ASP A 45 -41.62 4.39 -18.32
N ALA A 46 -42.74 5.06 -18.62
CA ALA A 46 -43.31 6.16 -17.82
C ALA A 46 -43.84 5.70 -16.44
N THR A 47 -44.16 4.41 -16.28
CA THR A 47 -44.66 3.78 -15.04
C THR A 47 -43.53 3.11 -14.27
N CYS A 48 -42.46 3.87 -13.99
CA CYS A 48 -41.26 3.35 -13.34
C CYS A 48 -41.36 3.22 -11.81
N SER A 49 -42.47 3.66 -11.22
CA SER A 49 -42.72 3.53 -9.77
C SER A 49 -42.79 2.05 -9.32
N ASP A 50 -43.26 1.15 -10.21
CA ASP A 50 -43.62 -0.22 -9.85
C ASP A 50 -42.80 -1.32 -10.58
N ALA A 51 -41.76 -0.94 -11.34
CA ALA A 51 -40.96 -1.89 -12.10
C ALA A 51 -40.01 -2.69 -11.18
N TYR A 52 -40.37 -3.95 -10.92
CA TYR A 52 -39.63 -4.88 -10.04
C TYR A 52 -38.41 -5.56 -10.68
N SER A 53 -38.32 -5.60 -12.01
CA SER A 53 -37.42 -6.53 -12.73
C SER A 53 -36.36 -5.88 -13.62
N VAL A 54 -36.52 -4.61 -14.04
CA VAL A 54 -35.56 -3.93 -14.91
C VAL A 54 -35.30 -2.52 -14.38
N GLY A 55 -34.17 -2.37 -13.69
CA GLY A 55 -33.74 -1.09 -13.13
C GLY A 55 -33.34 -0.06 -14.19
N LEU A 56 -33.03 1.14 -13.70
CA LEU A 56 -32.40 2.27 -14.39
C LEU A 56 -31.50 1.83 -15.56
N VAL A 57 -31.90 2.15 -16.80
CA VAL A 57 -31.13 1.81 -18.00
C VAL A 57 -30.17 2.95 -18.31
N LYS A 58 -28.90 2.62 -18.59
CA LYS A 58 -27.91 3.61 -19.04
C LYS A 58 -28.34 4.16 -20.40
N TYR A 59 -28.79 5.41 -20.42
CA TYR A 59 -29.30 6.10 -21.61
C TYR A 59 -28.28 7.10 -22.17
N ARG A 60 -27.37 7.58 -21.32
CA ARG A 60 -26.40 8.63 -21.64
C ARG A 60 -25.00 8.28 -21.15
N ASP A 61 -24.04 9.12 -21.57
CA ASP A 61 -22.67 9.09 -21.07
C ASP A 61 -22.63 9.27 -19.54
N PRO A 62 -21.58 8.76 -18.87
CA PRO A 62 -21.43 8.87 -17.43
C PRO A 62 -21.54 10.33 -16.95
N TYR A 63 -22.11 10.51 -15.77
CA TYR A 63 -22.23 11.82 -15.14
C TYR A 63 -20.83 12.48 -15.03
N PRO A 64 -20.69 13.75 -15.45
CA PRO A 64 -19.37 14.34 -15.70
C PRO A 64 -18.52 14.54 -14.44
N PHE A 65 -19.15 14.67 -13.26
CA PHE A 65 -18.43 14.80 -12.00
C PHE A 65 -19.19 14.14 -10.84
N GLY A 66 -18.53 13.21 -10.16
CA GLY A 66 -19.07 12.52 -9.00
C GLY A 66 -20.03 11.38 -9.35
N VAL A 67 -20.74 10.88 -8.34
CA VAL A 67 -21.72 9.81 -8.49
C VAL A 67 -23.03 10.35 -9.06
N ASP A 68 -23.60 9.61 -10.00
CA ASP A 68 -24.87 9.98 -10.63
C ASP A 68 -26.00 10.07 -9.58
N PRO A 69 -26.75 11.19 -9.52
CA PRO A 69 -27.83 11.40 -8.55
C PRO A 69 -28.93 10.33 -8.60
N SER A 70 -29.18 9.70 -9.75
CA SER A 70 -30.22 8.65 -9.91
C SER A 70 -29.99 7.39 -9.08
N TRP A 71 -28.76 7.14 -8.63
CA TRP A 71 -28.48 6.00 -7.76
C TRP A 71 -29.08 6.18 -6.38
N ARG A 72 -29.26 7.41 -5.90
CA ARG A 72 -29.86 7.71 -4.60
C ARG A 72 -31.35 7.41 -4.64
N GLY A 73 -31.82 6.61 -3.68
CA GLY A 73 -33.21 6.14 -3.63
C GLY A 73 -33.51 4.93 -4.54
N SER A 74 -32.50 4.42 -5.26
CA SER A 74 -32.65 3.16 -6.01
C SER A 74 -32.50 1.95 -5.09
N ARG A 75 -33.19 0.83 -5.38
CA ARG A 75 -33.03 -0.42 -4.60
C ARG A 75 -31.60 -0.98 -4.66
N SER A 76 -30.84 -0.64 -5.71
CA SER A 76 -29.45 -1.05 -5.92
C SER A 76 -28.41 -0.04 -5.41
N GLU A 77 -28.82 1.01 -4.71
CA GLU A 77 -27.92 2.04 -4.18
C GLU A 77 -26.84 1.43 -3.27
N LEU A 78 -27.27 0.69 -2.24
CA LEU A 78 -26.41 0.11 -1.23
C LEU A 78 -25.36 -0.86 -1.81
N PRO A 79 -25.73 -1.89 -2.61
CA PRO A 79 -24.73 -2.79 -3.17
C PRO A 79 -23.76 -2.08 -4.14
N PHE A 80 -24.22 -1.08 -4.89
CA PHE A 80 -23.37 -0.30 -5.79
C PHE A 80 -22.38 0.58 -5.03
N LEU A 81 -22.86 1.43 -4.12
CA LEU A 81 -22.02 2.34 -3.34
C LEU A 81 -21.06 1.59 -2.43
N ASN A 82 -21.46 0.46 -1.86
CA ASN A 82 -20.58 -0.36 -1.03
C ASN A 82 -19.42 -0.94 -1.85
N SER A 83 -19.73 -1.56 -3.01
CA SER A 83 -18.69 -2.04 -3.92
C SER A 83 -17.78 -0.91 -4.40
N LEU A 84 -18.32 0.28 -4.68
CA LEU A 84 -17.53 1.42 -5.14
C LEU A 84 -16.58 1.90 -4.04
N LYS A 85 -17.09 2.13 -2.83
CA LYS A 85 -16.31 2.60 -1.68
C LYS A 85 -15.18 1.63 -1.34
N MET A 86 -15.45 0.34 -1.36
CA MET A 86 -14.43 -0.66 -1.08
C MET A 86 -13.33 -0.68 -2.15
N LYS A 87 -13.69 -0.67 -3.44
CA LYS A 87 -12.70 -0.62 -4.53
C LYS A 87 -11.87 0.67 -4.48
N MET A 88 -12.52 1.82 -4.23
CA MET A 88 -11.82 3.10 -4.04
C MET A 88 -10.87 3.07 -2.85
N SER A 89 -11.28 2.48 -1.73
CA SER A 89 -10.43 2.32 -0.54
C SER A 89 -9.19 1.48 -0.83
N ILE A 90 -9.34 0.39 -1.59
CA ILE A 90 -8.21 -0.45 -2.01
C ILE A 90 -7.24 0.35 -2.89
N LEU A 91 -7.74 1.09 -3.90
CA LEU A 91 -6.90 1.90 -4.79
C LEU A 91 -6.13 2.99 -4.04
N LEU A 92 -6.80 3.73 -3.15
CA LEU A 92 -6.17 4.78 -2.35
C LEU A 92 -5.16 4.20 -1.35
N GLY A 93 -5.50 3.08 -0.70
CA GLY A 93 -4.63 2.41 0.25
C GLY A 93 -3.31 1.93 -0.39
N ILE A 94 -3.39 1.27 -1.55
CA ILE A 94 -2.19 0.79 -2.26
C ILE A 94 -1.35 1.97 -2.76
N THR A 95 -1.99 3.04 -3.24
CA THR A 95 -1.27 4.26 -3.65
C THR A 95 -0.52 4.88 -2.47
N GLN A 96 -1.17 5.02 -1.31
CA GLN A 96 -0.55 5.54 -0.09
C GLN A 96 0.60 4.65 0.40
N MET A 97 0.43 3.32 0.36
CA MET A 97 1.50 2.38 0.74
C MET A 97 2.71 2.49 -0.20
N ASN A 98 2.50 2.62 -1.51
CA ASN A 98 3.59 2.83 -2.48
C ASN A 98 4.33 4.15 -2.23
N VAL A 99 3.62 5.24 -1.90
CA VAL A 99 4.26 6.51 -1.49
C VAL A 99 5.15 6.30 -0.25
N GLY A 100 4.68 5.54 0.74
CA GLY A 100 5.50 5.19 1.91
C GLY A 100 6.79 4.43 1.56
N ILE A 101 6.72 3.47 0.63
CA ILE A 101 7.89 2.71 0.15
C ILE A 101 8.87 3.63 -0.61
N ILE A 102 8.35 4.56 -1.41
CA ILE A 102 9.16 5.56 -2.13
C ILE A 102 9.89 6.49 -1.14
N LEU A 103 9.22 6.92 -0.06
CA LEU A 103 9.87 7.70 1.02
C LEU A 103 10.99 6.90 1.70
N SER A 104 10.78 5.59 1.93
CA SER A 104 11.82 4.70 2.46
C SER A 104 13.05 4.62 1.53
N TYR A 105 12.83 4.62 0.21
CA TYR A 105 13.92 4.68 -0.77
C TYR A 105 14.72 5.99 -0.68
N PHE A 106 14.04 7.14 -0.59
CA PHE A 106 14.73 8.42 -0.42
C PHE A 106 15.54 8.46 0.88
N ASN A 107 15.03 7.87 1.95
CA ASN A 107 15.75 7.75 3.22
C ASN A 107 17.03 6.90 3.08
N ALA A 108 16.93 5.70 2.49
CA ALA A 108 18.07 4.83 2.26
C ALA A 108 19.11 5.45 1.31
N ARG A 109 18.65 6.24 0.32
CA ARG A 109 19.52 6.99 -0.58
C ARG A 109 20.28 8.10 0.15
N PHE A 110 19.62 8.82 1.07
CA PHE A 110 20.23 9.86 1.88
C PHE A 110 21.34 9.30 2.79
N PHE A 111 21.05 8.21 3.53
CA PHE A 111 22.03 7.55 4.40
C PHE A 111 23.06 6.68 3.65
N ARG A 112 22.98 6.60 2.32
CA ARG A 112 23.85 5.79 1.44
C ARG A 112 23.90 4.29 1.81
N SER A 113 22.89 3.77 2.49
CA SER A 113 22.80 2.35 2.85
C SER A 113 22.33 1.52 1.66
N SER A 114 23.26 1.19 0.76
CA SER A 114 22.99 0.41 -0.46
C SER A 114 22.39 -0.98 -0.18
N LEU A 115 22.61 -1.51 1.03
CA LEU A 115 22.06 -2.79 1.50
C LEU A 115 20.55 -2.71 1.71
N ASP A 116 20.05 -1.65 2.34
CA ASP A 116 18.61 -1.45 2.56
C ASP A 116 17.88 -1.25 1.22
N ILE A 117 18.52 -0.57 0.26
CA ILE A 117 17.93 -0.40 -1.08
C ILE A 117 17.75 -1.77 -1.76
N ARG A 118 18.76 -2.63 -1.74
CA ARG A 118 18.74 -3.90 -2.49
C ARG A 118 17.93 -5.00 -1.80
N TYR A 119 17.95 -5.06 -0.47
CA TYR A 119 17.38 -6.17 0.29
C TYR A 119 16.09 -5.80 1.04
N GLN A 120 15.75 -4.52 1.20
CA GLN A 120 14.51 -4.10 1.84
C GLN A 120 13.57 -3.42 0.83
N PHE A 121 14.03 -2.37 0.13
CA PHE A 121 13.16 -1.63 -0.80
C PHE A 121 12.72 -2.45 -2.02
N VAL A 122 13.67 -3.09 -2.74
CA VAL A 122 13.34 -3.84 -3.97
C VAL A 122 12.37 -5.00 -3.70
N PRO A 123 12.59 -5.89 -2.73
CA PRO A 123 11.66 -6.99 -2.46
C PRO A 123 10.30 -6.50 -1.97
N GLN A 124 10.26 -5.46 -1.12
CA GLN A 124 9.02 -4.88 -0.62
C GLN A 124 8.18 -4.28 -1.76
N LEU A 125 8.81 -3.60 -2.72
CA LEU A 125 8.15 -3.04 -3.89
C LEU A 125 7.59 -4.14 -4.81
N ILE A 126 8.38 -5.18 -5.08
CA ILE A 126 7.98 -6.32 -5.93
C ILE A 126 6.83 -7.08 -5.30
N PHE A 127 6.92 -7.40 -4.00
CA PHE A 127 5.89 -8.14 -3.28
C PHE A 127 4.57 -7.37 -3.22
N LEU A 128 4.59 -6.08 -2.86
CA LEU A 128 3.36 -5.29 -2.79
C LEU A 128 2.71 -5.12 -4.17
N ASN A 129 3.48 -4.81 -5.21
CA ASN A 129 2.94 -4.58 -6.55
C ASN A 129 2.48 -5.86 -7.25
N SER A 130 3.10 -7.01 -6.96
CA SER A 130 2.69 -8.29 -7.55
C SER A 130 1.34 -8.81 -7.04
N LEU A 131 1.00 -8.56 -5.77
CA LEU A 131 -0.27 -9.01 -5.20
C LEU A 131 -1.33 -7.91 -5.23
N PHE A 132 -1.10 -6.84 -4.49
CA PHE A 132 -2.07 -5.78 -4.31
C PHE A 132 -2.06 -4.80 -5.49
N GLY A 133 -0.89 -4.51 -6.06
CA GLY A 133 -0.78 -3.72 -7.31
C GLY A 133 -1.47 -4.40 -8.50
N TYR A 134 -1.41 -5.72 -8.59
CA TYR A 134 -2.16 -6.45 -9.62
C TYR A 134 -3.68 -6.34 -9.42
N LEU A 135 -4.15 -6.46 -8.17
CA LEU A 135 -5.56 -6.24 -7.85
C LEU A 135 -6.04 -4.83 -8.24
N SER A 136 -5.24 -3.79 -7.94
CA SER A 136 -5.61 -2.42 -8.32
C SER A 136 -5.69 -2.25 -9.84
N LEU A 137 -4.76 -2.83 -10.59
CA LEU A 137 -4.81 -2.85 -12.06
C LEU A 137 -6.06 -3.57 -12.59
N LEU A 138 -6.42 -4.72 -12.02
CA LEU A 138 -7.63 -5.45 -12.41
C LEU A 138 -8.91 -4.64 -12.15
N ILE A 139 -8.99 -3.88 -11.05
CA ILE A 139 -10.12 -2.99 -10.76
C ILE A 139 -10.25 -1.92 -11.85
N VAL A 140 -9.14 -1.28 -12.24
CA VAL A 140 -9.13 -0.24 -13.27
C VAL A 140 -9.52 -0.81 -14.64
N ILE A 141 -8.95 -1.96 -15.02
CA ILE A 141 -9.29 -2.65 -16.28
C ILE A 141 -10.77 -3.04 -16.31
N LYS A 142 -11.31 -3.54 -15.18
CA LYS A 142 -12.73 -3.87 -15.05
C LYS A 142 -13.60 -2.63 -15.26
N TRP A 143 -13.21 -1.47 -14.74
CA TRP A 143 -13.94 -0.21 -14.95
C TRP A 143 -13.86 0.30 -16.39
N CYS A 144 -12.71 0.16 -17.06
CA CYS A 144 -12.57 0.56 -18.46
C CYS A 144 -13.36 -0.34 -19.42
N THR A 145 -13.38 -1.65 -19.16
CA THR A 145 -13.97 -2.65 -20.07
C THR A 145 -15.46 -2.88 -19.79
N GLY A 146 -15.93 -2.61 -18.56
CA GLY A 146 -17.31 -2.86 -18.15
C GLY A 146 -17.65 -4.35 -17.96
N SER A 147 -16.64 -5.21 -17.83
CA SER A 147 -16.83 -6.66 -17.65
C SER A 147 -17.46 -7.01 -16.30
N ARG A 148 -18.23 -8.11 -16.25
CA ARG A 148 -18.88 -8.62 -15.03
C ARG A 148 -17.96 -9.50 -14.17
N ALA A 149 -16.74 -9.81 -14.63
CA ALA A 149 -15.83 -10.75 -13.99
C ALA A 149 -15.61 -10.53 -12.48
N ASP A 150 -15.60 -11.60 -11.68
CA ASP A 150 -15.46 -11.52 -10.24
C ASP A 150 -14.00 -11.44 -9.78
N LEU A 151 -13.57 -10.24 -9.40
CA LEU A 151 -12.19 -9.94 -9.01
C LEU A 151 -11.69 -10.79 -7.83
N TYR A 152 -12.55 -11.12 -6.87
CA TYR A 152 -12.15 -11.95 -5.72
C TYR A 152 -11.87 -13.40 -6.11
N HIS A 153 -12.70 -13.97 -6.99
CA HIS A 153 -12.46 -15.30 -7.53
C HIS A 153 -11.09 -15.33 -8.23
N VAL A 154 -10.80 -14.32 -9.06
CA VAL A 154 -9.50 -14.17 -9.72
C VAL A 154 -8.33 -14.13 -8.72
N MET A 155 -8.48 -13.44 -7.59
CA MET A 155 -7.44 -13.35 -6.57
C MET A 155 -7.25 -14.62 -5.74
N ILE A 156 -8.34 -15.30 -5.36
CA ILE A 156 -8.26 -16.53 -4.56
C ILE A 156 -7.64 -17.66 -5.40
N TYR A 157 -8.12 -17.83 -6.62
CA TYR A 157 -7.61 -18.89 -7.52
C TYR A 157 -6.18 -18.63 -8.00
N MET A 158 -5.71 -17.39 -7.96
CA MET A 158 -4.29 -17.08 -8.22
C MET A 158 -3.35 -17.78 -7.23
N PHE A 159 -3.76 -17.98 -5.97
CA PHE A 159 -2.95 -18.68 -4.97
C PHE A 159 -3.28 -20.18 -4.87
N LEU A 160 -4.55 -20.56 -5.07
CA LEU A 160 -5.01 -21.93 -4.85
C LEU A 160 -4.77 -22.85 -6.06
N SER A 161 -5.02 -22.38 -7.28
CA SER A 161 -4.89 -23.17 -8.51
C SER A 161 -4.46 -22.30 -9.71
N PRO A 162 -3.20 -21.82 -9.77
CA PRO A 162 -2.74 -20.87 -10.79
C PRO A 162 -2.70 -21.43 -12.23
N PHE A 163 -2.88 -22.75 -12.40
CA PHE A 163 -2.83 -23.41 -13.70
C PHE A 163 -4.21 -23.69 -14.31
N GLU A 164 -5.29 -23.41 -13.59
CA GLU A 164 -6.66 -23.65 -14.03
C GLU A 164 -7.16 -22.49 -14.90
N ASP A 165 -7.99 -22.78 -15.90
CA ASP A 165 -8.48 -21.76 -16.82
C ASP A 165 -9.68 -21.03 -16.21
N LEU A 166 -9.62 -19.69 -16.16
CA LEU A 166 -10.62 -18.87 -15.48
C LEU A 166 -11.97 -18.73 -16.23
N GLY A 167 -12.17 -19.45 -17.34
CA GLY A 167 -13.44 -19.47 -18.09
C GLY A 167 -14.01 -18.07 -18.34
N GLU A 168 -15.22 -17.81 -17.85
CA GLU A 168 -15.90 -16.51 -18.01
C GLU A 168 -15.28 -15.35 -17.20
N ASN A 169 -14.34 -15.63 -16.29
CA ASN A 169 -13.65 -14.63 -15.48
C ASN A 169 -12.31 -14.16 -16.10
N GLN A 170 -12.05 -14.47 -17.37
CA GLN A 170 -10.88 -13.95 -18.09
C GLN A 170 -11.11 -12.49 -18.50
N LEU A 171 -10.38 -11.55 -17.89
CA LEU A 171 -10.47 -10.11 -18.21
C LEU A 171 -9.68 -9.72 -19.45
N PHE A 172 -8.55 -10.39 -19.72
CA PHE A 172 -7.68 -10.08 -20.84
C PHE A 172 -6.92 -11.31 -21.35
N THR A 173 -6.50 -11.27 -22.61
CA THR A 173 -5.68 -12.32 -23.24
C THR A 173 -4.30 -12.37 -22.58
N GLY A 174 -3.88 -13.52 -22.07
CA GLY A 174 -2.57 -13.69 -21.41
C GLY A 174 -2.58 -13.53 -19.88
N GLN A 175 -3.76 -13.40 -19.26
CA GLN A 175 -3.91 -13.27 -17.80
C GLN A 175 -3.20 -14.38 -17.00
N LYS A 176 -3.29 -15.63 -17.46
CA LYS A 176 -2.67 -16.81 -16.84
C LYS A 176 -1.14 -16.68 -16.73
N LEU A 177 -0.49 -16.30 -17.83
CA LEU A 177 0.97 -16.14 -17.87
C LEU A 177 1.42 -15.05 -16.88
N LEU A 178 0.71 -13.92 -16.88
CA LEU A 178 1.01 -12.80 -16.01
C LEU A 178 0.84 -13.18 -14.53
N GLN A 179 -0.23 -13.88 -14.17
CA GLN A 179 -0.46 -14.36 -12.80
C GLN A 179 0.66 -15.29 -12.31
N ILE A 180 1.10 -16.24 -13.14
CA ILE A 180 2.20 -17.15 -12.79
C ILE A 180 3.50 -16.37 -12.57
N ILE A 181 3.85 -15.44 -13.47
CA ILE A 181 5.06 -14.62 -13.33
C ILE A 181 5.01 -13.78 -12.04
N LEU A 182 3.88 -13.13 -11.76
CA LEU A 182 3.72 -12.33 -10.55
C LEU A 182 3.82 -13.17 -9.28
N LEU A 183 3.21 -14.36 -9.27
CA LEU A 183 3.27 -15.28 -8.13
C LEU A 183 4.70 -15.75 -7.86
N LEU A 184 5.45 -16.11 -8.90
CA LEU A 184 6.86 -16.50 -8.77
C LEU A 184 7.71 -15.35 -8.20
N LEU A 185 7.52 -14.13 -8.69
CA LEU A 185 8.19 -12.94 -8.17
C LEU A 185 7.85 -12.69 -6.68
N ALA A 186 6.58 -12.88 -6.29
CA ALA A 186 6.15 -12.74 -4.90
C ALA A 186 6.81 -13.78 -3.99
N VAL A 187 6.86 -15.05 -4.42
CA VAL A 187 7.49 -16.15 -3.66
C VAL A 187 8.99 -15.93 -3.51
N ILE A 188 9.69 -15.44 -4.54
CA ILE A 188 11.14 -15.16 -4.49
C ILE A 188 11.43 -13.93 -3.62
N ALA A 189 10.55 -12.92 -3.59
CA ALA A 189 10.75 -11.71 -2.79
C ALA A 189 10.78 -11.97 -1.28
N VAL A 190 10.04 -12.98 -0.79
CA VAL A 190 9.98 -13.33 0.65
C VAL A 190 11.35 -13.75 1.21
N PRO A 191 12.03 -14.80 0.69
CA PRO A 191 13.35 -15.19 1.18
C PRO A 191 14.41 -14.10 0.88
N TRP A 192 14.26 -13.36 -0.22
CA TRP A 192 15.16 -12.27 -0.57
C TRP A 192 15.16 -11.17 0.49
N MET A 193 14.02 -10.82 1.07
CA MET A 193 13.95 -9.81 2.14
C MET A 193 14.41 -10.36 3.51
N LEU A 194 14.10 -11.63 3.79
CA LEU A 194 14.23 -12.20 5.13
C LEU A 194 15.67 -12.54 5.53
N PHE A 195 16.44 -13.16 4.63
CA PHE A 195 17.77 -13.68 4.98
C PHE A 195 18.89 -12.62 4.98
N PRO A 196 19.00 -11.69 4.02
CA PRO A 196 20.20 -10.86 3.93
C PRO A 196 20.43 -9.96 5.15
N LYS A 197 19.37 -9.40 5.72
CA LYS A 197 19.46 -8.46 6.84
C LYS A 197 20.02 -9.07 8.14
N PRO A 198 19.50 -10.20 8.68
CA PRO A 198 20.05 -10.82 9.88
C PRO A 198 21.48 -11.33 9.68
N PHE A 199 21.83 -11.83 8.49
CA PHE A 199 23.18 -12.31 8.21
C PHE A 199 24.21 -11.18 8.16
N ILE A 200 23.86 -10.04 7.56
CA ILE A 200 24.73 -8.86 7.53
C ILE A 200 24.90 -8.28 8.93
N LEU A 201 23.81 -8.19 9.71
CA LEU A 201 23.86 -7.64 11.06
C LEU A 201 24.67 -8.53 12.01
N LYS A 202 24.54 -9.85 11.88
CA LYS A 202 25.36 -10.82 12.64
C LYS A 202 26.85 -10.65 12.33
N LYS A 203 27.20 -10.44 11.06
CA LYS A 203 28.60 -10.24 10.66
C LYS A 203 29.16 -8.94 11.25
N LEU A 204 28.39 -7.85 11.18
CA LEU A 204 28.80 -6.57 11.75
C LEU A 204 28.97 -6.62 13.27
N HIS A 205 28.08 -7.31 13.99
CA HIS A 205 28.24 -7.51 15.44
C HIS A 205 29.45 -8.37 15.78
N SER A 206 29.75 -9.43 15.01
CA SER A 206 30.97 -10.23 15.23
C SER A 206 32.23 -9.37 15.10
N GLU A 207 32.31 -8.56 14.05
CA GLU A 207 33.46 -7.67 13.81
C GLU A 207 33.60 -6.59 14.90
N GLN A 208 32.49 -6.08 15.43
CA GLN A 208 32.50 -5.13 16.55
C GLN A 208 32.93 -5.80 17.86
N SER A 209 32.40 -6.99 18.17
CA SER A 209 32.79 -7.75 19.36
C SER A 209 34.29 -8.12 19.34
N ASP A 210 34.82 -8.48 18.17
CA ASP A 210 36.25 -8.78 18.01
C ASP A 210 37.13 -7.53 18.26
N HIS A 211 36.70 -6.36 17.78
CA HIS A 211 37.43 -5.10 17.98
C HIS A 211 37.40 -4.62 19.44
N GLU A 212 36.25 -4.76 20.10
CA GLU A 212 36.08 -4.42 21.52
C GLU A 212 36.93 -5.34 22.41
N GLY A 213 37.03 -6.63 22.07
CA GLY A 213 37.91 -7.58 22.75
C GLY A 213 39.39 -7.22 22.64
N ILE A 214 39.85 -6.81 21.45
CA ILE A 214 41.25 -6.39 21.23
C ILE A 214 41.58 -5.12 22.03
N LEU A 215 40.68 -4.14 22.07
CA LEU A 215 40.86 -2.91 22.86
C LEU A 215 40.97 -3.21 24.36
N PHE A 216 40.15 -4.12 24.88
CA PHE A 216 40.20 -4.52 26.28
C PHE A 216 41.51 -5.24 26.63
N GLN A 217 42.02 -6.06 25.70
CA GLN A 217 43.29 -6.78 25.88
C GLN A 217 44.50 -5.85 25.83
N LEU A 218 44.49 -4.84 24.96
CA LEU A 218 45.51 -3.78 24.91
C LEU A 218 45.49 -2.89 26.17
N ASP A 219 44.31 -2.52 26.68
CA ASP A 219 44.19 -1.75 27.93
C ASP A 219 44.74 -2.53 29.13
N GLY A 220 44.49 -3.85 29.17
CA GLY A 220 45.05 -4.76 30.16
C GLY A 220 46.58 -4.82 30.12
N GLU A 221 47.19 -4.99 28.95
CA GLU A 221 48.66 -5.02 28.82
C GLU A 221 49.31 -3.68 29.18
N ILE A 222 48.71 -2.55 28.77
CA ILE A 222 49.22 -1.21 29.09
C ILE A 222 49.19 -0.98 30.61
N ARG A 223 48.12 -1.39 31.31
CA ARG A 223 48.05 -1.31 32.78
C ARG A 223 49.13 -2.13 33.47
N ILE A 224 49.40 -3.34 33.00
CA ILE A 224 50.46 -4.20 33.57
C ILE A 224 51.85 -3.57 33.35
N LEU A 225 52.11 -3.01 32.17
CA LEU A 225 53.36 -2.32 31.86
C LEU A 225 53.56 -1.05 32.69
N LEU A 226 52.50 -0.27 32.90
CA LEU A 226 52.51 0.90 33.80
C LEU A 226 52.80 0.50 35.25
N MET A 227 52.15 -0.56 35.74
CA MET A 227 52.37 -1.07 37.09
C MET A 227 53.80 -1.59 37.29
N TRP A 228 54.39 -2.25 36.28
CA TRP A 228 55.80 -2.66 36.30
C TRP A 228 56.78 -1.48 36.23
N THR A 229 56.46 -0.43 35.49
CA THR A 229 57.30 0.79 35.45
C THR A 229 57.21 1.61 36.74
N GLU A 230 56.08 1.57 37.43
CA GLU A 230 55.93 2.14 38.78
C GLU A 230 56.70 1.32 39.83
N LEU A 231 56.57 -0.01 39.83
CA LEU A 231 57.35 -0.88 40.72
C LEU A 231 58.86 -0.73 40.52
N LYS A 232 59.33 -0.64 39.27
CA LYS A 232 60.74 -0.43 38.96
C LYS A 232 61.24 0.97 39.29
N ARG A 233 60.34 1.95 39.41
CA ARG A 233 60.64 3.30 39.91
C ARG A 233 60.82 3.29 41.43
N ASP A 234 60.06 2.47 42.14
CA ASP A 234 60.14 2.33 43.60
C ASP A 234 61.37 1.48 44.03
N ASP A 235 61.73 0.44 43.27
CA ASP A 235 62.93 -0.38 43.55
C ASP A 235 64.25 0.38 43.36
N ASN A 236 64.29 1.42 42.51
CA ASN A 236 65.48 2.28 42.32
C ASN A 236 65.69 3.30 43.46
N PHE A 237 64.83 3.32 44.49
CA PHE A 237 64.92 4.21 45.64
C PHE A 237 65.33 3.52 46.95
N ALA A 238 65.62 2.21 46.92
CA ALA A 238 66.21 1.50 48.05
C ALA A 238 67.76 1.60 47.99
N PRO A 239 68.42 2.09 49.06
CA PRO A 239 69.86 2.34 49.11
C PRO A 239 70.72 1.07 49.11
#